data_AF-A0A937DSQ9-F1
#
_entry.id   AF-A0A937DSQ9-F1
#
_cell.length_a   1.000
_cell.length_b   1.000
_cell.length_c   1.000
_cell.angle_alpha   90.00
_cell.angle_beta   90.00
_cell.angle_gamma   90.00
#
_symmetry.space_group_name_H-M   'P 1'
#
loop_
_entity.id
_entity.type
_entity.pdbx_description
1 polymer ?
#
loop_
_entity_poly.entity_id
_entity_poly.type
_entity_poly.pdbx_seq_one_letter_code
_entity_poly.pdbx_strand_id
1 'polypeptide(L)'
;PICHVAAWVALTDAPIEAGCMEVVPGSHKLGQLRHAEMQDPENLLSRGQALAVDVDRTRTTFMPVKAGQFSLHHTHLVHNSRPNRSSDRRIGLGISYIPTHARCTAKNRVTAMLVRGEDRYGHFDDERRPTVEAGPEERAFHADAVARFRAMNASLNLASD
;
A
#
# COMPACT_ATOMS: atom_id res chain seq x y z
N PRO A 1 1.47 -15.87 9.14
CA PRO A 1 0.91 -14.54 9.50
C PRO A 1 1.33 -13.46 8.50
N ILE A 2 0.44 -12.50 8.23
CA ILE A 2 0.75 -11.35 7.38
C ILE A 2 1.74 -10.45 8.13
N CYS A 3 2.81 -10.07 7.46
CA CYS A 3 3.96 -9.37 8.03
C CYS A 3 4.35 -8.16 7.17
N HIS A 4 3.36 -7.35 6.82
CA HIS A 4 3.53 -6.18 5.96
C HIS A 4 3.25 -4.88 6.71
N VAL A 5 4.14 -3.91 6.53
CA VAL A 5 3.99 -2.54 7.03
C VAL A 5 4.06 -1.59 5.85
N ALA A 6 3.09 -0.70 5.76
CA ALA A 6 3.10 0.41 4.83
C ALA A 6 3.68 1.65 5.52
N ALA A 7 4.66 2.28 4.87
CA ALA A 7 5.08 3.64 5.18
C ALA A 7 4.46 4.60 4.19
N TRP A 8 3.69 5.57 4.67
CA TRP A 8 3.18 6.66 3.84
C TRP A 8 4.01 7.92 4.14
N VAL A 9 4.85 8.32 3.20
CA VAL A 9 5.74 9.47 3.30
C VAL A 9 5.08 10.69 2.68
N ALA A 10 4.99 11.78 3.44
CA ALA A 10 4.39 13.03 3.01
C ALA A 10 5.36 13.82 2.12
N LEU A 11 5.00 14.05 0.86
CA LEU A 11 5.73 14.94 -0.04
C LEU A 11 5.20 16.38 0.04
N THR A 12 3.94 16.55 0.43
CA THR A 12 3.35 17.81 0.85
C THR A 12 2.72 17.64 2.24
N ASP A 13 2.40 18.76 2.90
CA ASP A 13 1.67 18.72 4.17
C ASP A 13 0.33 18.00 3.99
N ALA A 14 0.01 17.11 4.93
CA ALA A 14 -1.26 16.40 5.01
C ALA A 14 -1.94 16.72 6.35
N PRO A 15 -2.49 17.94 6.52
CA PRO A 15 -3.39 18.23 7.63
C PRO A 15 -4.73 17.49 7.45
N ILE A 16 -5.58 17.56 8.47
CA ILE A 16 -6.93 16.96 8.45
C ILE A 16 -7.75 17.50 7.27
N GLU A 17 -7.70 18.82 7.02
CA GLU A 17 -8.38 19.50 5.92
C GLU A 17 -7.97 18.97 4.53
N ALA A 18 -6.69 18.64 4.36
CA ALA A 18 -6.18 18.07 3.12
C ALA A 18 -6.49 16.57 2.96
N GLY A 19 -7.18 15.99 3.94
CA GLY A 19 -7.56 14.59 3.95
C GLY A 19 -6.42 13.67 4.35
N CYS A 20 -5.71 13.94 5.46
CA CYS A 20 -4.76 12.97 6.01
C CYS A 20 -5.40 11.59 6.28
N MET A 21 -4.58 10.58 6.56
CA MET A 21 -5.12 9.26 6.90
C MET A 21 -5.95 9.33 8.18
N GLU A 22 -7.08 8.63 8.18
CA GLU A 22 -7.91 8.38 9.35
C GLU A 22 -7.95 6.87 9.58
N VAL A 23 -7.72 6.44 10.81
CA VAL A 23 -7.60 5.03 11.16
C VAL A 23 -8.53 4.63 12.28
N VAL A 24 -8.84 3.34 12.39
CA VAL A 24 -9.43 2.74 13.61
C VAL A 24 -8.31 2.09 14.42
N PRO A 25 -7.85 2.68 15.53
CA PRO A 25 -6.75 2.13 16.31
C PRO A 25 -7.00 0.67 16.75
N GLY A 26 -5.97 -0.17 16.65
CA GLY A 26 -6.05 -1.59 17.06
C GLY A 26 -6.76 -2.53 16.08
N SER A 27 -7.46 -2.02 15.06
CA SER A 27 -8.21 -2.83 14.09
C SER A 27 -7.37 -3.83 13.29
N HIS A 28 -6.05 -3.61 13.16
CA HIS A 28 -5.14 -4.56 12.52
C HIS A 28 -5.13 -5.96 13.18
N LYS A 29 -5.53 -6.06 14.45
CA LYS A 29 -5.66 -7.32 15.19
C LYS A 29 -6.84 -8.18 14.73
N LEU A 30 -7.80 -7.59 14.00
CA LEU A 30 -8.94 -8.30 13.43
C LEU A 30 -8.56 -9.17 12.22
N GLY A 31 -7.33 -9.03 11.71
CA GLY A 31 -6.88 -9.77 10.54
C GLY A 31 -7.38 -9.17 9.22
N GLN A 32 -7.37 -9.98 8.16
CA GLN A 32 -7.89 -9.57 6.86
C GLN A 32 -9.41 -9.55 6.91
N LEU A 33 -9.98 -8.36 6.74
CA LEU A 33 -11.43 -8.17 6.64
C LEU A 33 -11.90 -8.31 5.19
N ARG A 34 -13.12 -8.82 5.00
CA ARG A 34 -13.73 -8.94 3.68
C ARG A 34 -13.98 -7.56 3.09
N HIS A 35 -13.55 -7.38 1.85
CA HIS A 35 -13.87 -6.20 1.04
C HIS A 35 -14.89 -6.59 -0.03
N ALA A 36 -15.80 -5.69 -0.36
CA ALA A 36 -16.70 -5.80 -1.50
C ALA A 36 -16.37 -4.69 -2.50
N GLU A 37 -16.60 -4.96 -3.77
CA GLU A 37 -16.56 -3.92 -4.80
C GLU A 37 -17.86 -3.12 -4.71
N MET A 38 -17.74 -1.83 -4.35
CA MET A 38 -18.86 -0.90 -4.36
C MET A 38 -18.52 0.24 -5.31
N GLN A 39 -19.34 0.44 -6.35
CA GLN A 39 -19.20 1.63 -7.18
C GLN A 39 -19.71 2.84 -6.39
N ASP A 40 -18.78 3.54 -5.76
CA ASP A 40 -19.01 4.82 -5.08
C ASP A 40 -18.28 5.90 -5.89
N PRO A 41 -18.98 6.92 -6.44
CA PRO A 41 -18.36 7.99 -7.21
C PRO A 41 -17.36 8.82 -6.40
N GLU A 42 -17.43 8.79 -5.08
CA GLU A 42 -16.48 9.46 -4.18
C GLU A 42 -15.26 8.57 -3.84
N ASN A 43 -15.24 7.32 -4.31
CA ASN A 43 -14.13 6.38 -4.09
C ASN A 43 -13.16 6.38 -5.27
N LEU A 44 -11.99 6.98 -5.07
CA LEU A 44 -10.92 7.04 -6.07
C LEU A 44 -10.14 5.72 -6.22
N LEU A 45 -10.46 4.67 -5.42
CA LEU A 45 -9.86 3.36 -5.60
C LEU A 45 -10.33 2.77 -6.93
N SER A 46 -9.38 2.29 -7.74
CA SER A 46 -9.63 1.77 -9.09
C SER A 46 -10.62 0.58 -9.15
N ARG A 47 -11.01 0.04 -7.99
CA ARG A 47 -11.97 -1.08 -7.85
C ARG A 47 -13.16 -0.75 -6.94
N GLY A 48 -13.29 0.50 -6.46
CA GLY A 48 -14.36 0.88 -5.54
C GLY A 48 -14.41 0.03 -4.25
N GLN A 49 -13.30 -0.58 -3.86
CA GLN A 49 -13.30 -1.54 -2.77
C GLN A 49 -13.59 -0.84 -1.44
N ALA A 50 -14.53 -1.39 -0.69
CA ALA A 50 -14.89 -0.95 0.64
C ALA A 50 -15.03 -2.15 1.56
N LEU A 51 -14.86 -1.93 2.86
CA LEU A 51 -15.08 -2.98 3.86
C LEU A 51 -16.53 -3.45 3.80
N ALA A 52 -16.73 -4.75 3.65
CA ALA A 52 -18.03 -5.41 3.64
C ALA A 52 -18.48 -5.83 5.06
N VAL A 53 -17.79 -5.32 6.07
CA VAL A 53 -18.02 -5.61 7.49
C VAL A 53 -18.12 -4.30 8.25
N ASP A 54 -19.05 -4.25 9.19
CA ASP A 54 -19.15 -3.12 10.10
C ASP A 54 -18.00 -3.18 11.09
N VAL A 55 -17.19 -2.13 11.04
CA VAL A 55 -16.16 -1.84 12.03
C VAL A 55 -16.65 -0.66 12.81
N ASP A 56 -16.50 -0.70 14.14
CA ASP A 56 -16.80 0.46 14.98
C ASP A 56 -15.91 1.65 14.56
N ARG A 57 -16.54 2.61 13.88
CA ARG A 57 -15.92 3.86 13.42
C ARG A 57 -16.25 5.04 14.35
N THR A 58 -16.87 4.79 15.50
CA THR A 58 -17.14 5.85 16.50
C THR A 58 -15.86 6.37 17.14
N ARG A 59 -14.78 5.59 17.07
CA ARG A 59 -13.46 5.93 17.61
C ARG A 59 -12.36 5.84 16.55
N THR A 60 -12.38 6.78 15.61
CA THR A 60 -11.28 6.95 14.66
C THR A 60 -10.22 7.92 15.18
N THR A 61 -9.06 7.94 14.53
CA THR A 61 -7.98 8.89 14.82
C THR A 61 -7.35 9.36 13.52
N PHE A 62 -7.18 10.68 13.38
CA PHE A 62 -6.44 11.28 12.28
C PHE A 62 -4.93 11.18 12.50
N MET A 63 -4.19 10.98 11.42
CA MET A 63 -2.74 10.92 11.41
C MET A 63 -2.17 12.06 10.53
N PRO A 64 -2.29 13.33 10.96
CA PRO A 64 -1.74 14.44 10.21
C PRO A 64 -0.21 14.39 10.24
N VAL A 65 0.39 14.69 9.09
CA VAL A 65 1.85 14.68 8.91
C VAL A 65 2.27 15.88 8.07
N LYS A 66 3.42 16.46 8.38
CA LYS A 66 4.05 17.52 7.59
C LYS A 66 4.90 16.93 6.48
N ALA A 67 5.21 17.72 5.45
CA ALA A 67 6.16 17.34 4.40
C ALA A 67 7.48 16.83 5.03
N GLY A 68 7.97 15.70 4.52
CA GLY A 68 9.15 15.00 5.05
C GLY A 68 8.88 14.05 6.24
N GLN A 69 7.71 14.12 6.87
CA GLN A 69 7.28 13.13 7.86
C GLN A 69 6.62 11.93 7.19
N PHE A 70 6.43 10.85 7.95
CA PHE A 70 5.74 9.67 7.48
C PHE A 70 4.88 9.06 8.58
N SER A 71 3.91 8.27 8.17
CA SER A 71 3.15 7.38 9.04
C SER A 71 3.51 5.93 8.73
N LEU A 72 3.50 5.09 9.75
CA LEU A 72 3.66 3.64 9.62
C LEU A 72 2.38 2.96 10.06
N HIS A 73 1.89 2.02 9.27
CA HIS A 73 0.72 1.22 9.64
C HIS A 73 0.81 -0.20 9.09
N HIS A 74 0.25 -1.13 9.85
CA HIS A 74 0.10 -2.52 9.40
C HIS A 74 -0.94 -2.59 8.28
N THR A 75 -0.76 -3.48 7.29
CA THR A 75 -1.68 -3.58 6.13
C THR A 75 -3.14 -3.87 6.48
N HIS A 76 -3.39 -4.50 7.63
CA HIS A 76 -4.76 -4.76 8.14
C HIS A 76 -5.35 -3.62 8.96
N LEU A 77 -4.61 -2.55 9.24
CA LEU A 77 -5.17 -1.43 9.97
C LEU A 77 -6.28 -0.83 9.10
N VAL A 78 -7.51 -0.77 9.62
CA VAL A 78 -8.61 -0.12 8.91
C VAL A 78 -8.28 1.36 8.82
N HIS A 79 -8.15 1.85 7.58
CA HIS A 79 -7.79 3.22 7.27
C HIS A 79 -8.57 3.74 6.07
N ASN A 80 -8.70 5.06 5.99
CA ASN A 80 -9.20 5.77 4.83
C ASN A 80 -8.45 7.11 4.68
N SER A 81 -8.74 7.85 3.62
CA SER A 81 -8.45 9.28 3.58
C SER A 81 -9.70 10.06 3.20
N ARG A 82 -9.89 11.21 3.82
CA ARG A 82 -11.01 12.11 3.52
C ARG A 82 -10.78 12.90 2.23
N PRO A 83 -11.84 13.48 1.62
CA PRO A 83 -11.69 14.42 0.51
C PRO A 83 -10.77 15.58 0.89
N ASN A 84 -9.93 16.00 -0.04
CA ASN A 84 -9.08 17.17 0.14
C ASN A 84 -9.93 18.43 -0.04
N ARG A 85 -10.06 19.23 1.01
CA ARG A 85 -10.80 20.51 1.01
C ARG A 85 -9.90 21.74 1.06
N SER A 86 -8.58 21.52 1.08
CA SER A 86 -7.59 22.60 1.07
C SER A 86 -7.40 23.21 -0.32
N SER A 87 -6.69 24.33 -0.39
CA SER A 87 -6.39 25.04 -1.65
C SER A 87 -5.21 24.45 -2.44
N ASP A 88 -4.60 23.35 -1.99
CA ASP A 88 -3.42 22.75 -2.61
C ASP A 88 -3.51 21.21 -2.66
N ARG A 89 -2.60 20.56 -3.42
CA ARG A 89 -2.55 19.12 -3.62
C ARG A 89 -1.90 18.41 -2.42
N ARG A 90 -2.55 17.34 -1.94
CA ARG A 90 -1.96 16.37 -1.00
C ARG A 90 -1.22 15.27 -1.76
N ILE A 91 0.11 15.22 -1.66
CA ILE A 91 0.96 14.26 -2.37
C ILE A 91 1.71 13.41 -1.33
N GLY A 92 1.65 12.10 -1.48
CA GLY A 92 2.42 11.18 -0.66
C GLY A 92 2.90 9.96 -1.43
N LEU A 93 3.95 9.33 -0.90
CA LEU A 93 4.58 8.14 -1.45
C LEU A 93 4.35 6.95 -0.50
N GLY A 94 3.70 5.91 -1.00
CA GLY A 94 3.53 4.65 -0.28
C GLY A 94 4.71 3.71 -0.52
N ILE A 95 5.30 3.20 0.55
CA ILE A 95 6.37 2.20 0.52
C ILE A 95 5.92 0.97 1.32
N SER A 96 6.07 -0.20 0.72
CA SER A 96 5.71 -1.48 1.33
C SER A 96 6.95 -2.18 1.87
N TYR A 97 6.95 -2.51 3.16
CA TYR A 97 8.01 -3.28 3.80
C TYR A 97 7.50 -4.65 4.24
N ILE A 98 8.30 -5.68 3.96
CA ILE A 98 8.09 -7.06 4.38
C ILE A 98 9.43 -7.65 4.86
N PRO A 99 9.44 -8.58 5.82
CA PRO A 99 10.65 -9.34 6.15
C PRO A 99 10.97 -10.34 5.03
N THR A 100 12.23 -10.79 4.96
CA THR A 100 12.70 -11.71 3.90
C THR A 100 12.02 -13.09 3.93
N HIS A 101 11.48 -13.51 5.08
CA HIS A 101 10.70 -14.75 5.18
C HIS A 101 9.26 -14.63 4.67
N ALA A 102 8.80 -13.43 4.31
CA ALA A 102 7.49 -13.25 3.70
C ALA A 102 7.46 -13.94 2.33
N ARG A 103 6.32 -14.51 1.96
CA ARG A 103 6.13 -15.19 0.67
C ARG A 103 4.83 -14.72 0.03
N CYS A 104 4.90 -14.31 -1.24
CA CYS A 104 3.70 -14.06 -2.02
C CYS A 104 2.99 -15.39 -2.33
N THR A 105 1.67 -15.43 -2.16
CA THR A 105 0.85 -16.63 -2.40
C THR A 105 0.38 -16.77 -3.85
N ALA A 106 0.64 -15.77 -4.69
CA ALA A 106 0.33 -15.83 -6.11
C ALA A 106 1.21 -16.86 -6.83
N LYS A 107 0.73 -17.34 -7.98
CA LYS A 107 1.48 -18.31 -8.82
C LYS A 107 2.73 -17.69 -9.45
N ASN A 108 2.66 -16.41 -9.80
CA ASN A 108 3.74 -15.69 -10.44
C ASN A 108 4.69 -15.11 -9.39
N ARG A 109 6.00 -15.25 -9.64
CA ARG A 109 7.01 -14.53 -8.86
C ARG A 109 6.95 -13.04 -9.17
N VAL A 110 7.18 -12.25 -8.14
CA VAL A 110 7.29 -10.79 -8.22
C VAL A 110 8.61 -10.34 -7.63
N THR A 111 9.02 -9.12 -7.95
CA THR A 111 10.28 -8.56 -7.50
C THR A 111 10.13 -7.87 -6.14
N ALA A 112 11.23 -7.78 -5.39
CA ALA A 112 11.35 -6.91 -4.22
C ALA A 112 12.82 -6.51 -4.00
N MET A 113 13.05 -5.31 -3.47
CA MET A 113 14.40 -4.81 -3.20
C MET A 113 14.81 -5.14 -1.76
N LEU A 114 15.96 -5.78 -1.57
CA LEU A 114 16.54 -5.95 -0.24
C LEU A 114 17.08 -4.59 0.27
N VAL A 115 16.40 -4.02 1.25
CA VAL A 115 16.78 -2.71 1.83
C VAL A 115 17.57 -2.81 3.13
N ARG A 116 17.54 -3.98 3.81
CA ARG A 116 18.28 -4.20 5.06
C ARG A 116 18.48 -5.69 5.35
N GLY A 117 19.65 -6.02 5.89
CA GLY A 117 19.98 -7.38 6.32
C GLY A 117 20.42 -8.26 5.15
N GLU A 118 20.00 -9.53 5.16
CA GLU A 118 20.35 -10.55 4.18
C GLU A 118 19.10 -11.37 3.83
N ASP A 119 18.93 -11.70 2.55
CA ASP A 119 17.89 -12.63 2.10
C ASP A 119 18.46 -14.05 1.95
N ARG A 120 17.95 -14.97 2.79
CA ARG A 120 18.28 -16.41 2.75
C ARG A 120 17.10 -17.27 2.25
N TYR A 121 15.99 -16.65 1.87
CA TYR A 121 14.73 -17.33 1.52
C TYR A 121 14.47 -17.31 0.01
N GLY A 122 14.86 -16.24 -0.70
CA GLY A 122 14.73 -16.16 -2.16
C GLY A 122 13.27 -16.19 -2.65
N HIS A 123 12.34 -15.68 -1.84
CA HIS A 123 10.90 -15.70 -2.13
C HIS A 123 10.48 -14.64 -3.16
N PHE A 124 11.33 -13.65 -3.42
CA PHE A 124 11.16 -12.59 -4.42
C PHE A 124 12.34 -12.57 -5.38
N ASP A 125 12.12 -12.09 -6.60
CA ASP A 125 13.22 -11.79 -7.52
C ASP A 125 13.86 -10.44 -7.13
N ASP A 126 15.18 -10.31 -7.30
CA ASP A 126 15.88 -9.09 -6.88
C ASP A 126 15.46 -7.88 -7.73
N GLU A 127 14.94 -6.85 -7.05
CA GLU A 127 14.70 -5.54 -7.63
C GLU A 127 15.94 -4.68 -7.45
N ARG A 128 16.79 -4.70 -8.48
CA ARG A 128 18.08 -4.00 -8.47
C ARG A 128 17.89 -2.50 -8.27
N ARG A 129 18.78 -1.91 -7.47
CA ARG A 129 18.82 -0.46 -7.30
C ARG A 129 19.12 0.23 -8.64
N PRO A 130 18.33 1.23 -9.06
CA PRO A 130 18.63 1.97 -10.29
C PRO A 130 19.97 2.71 -10.13
N THR A 131 20.79 2.67 -11.18
CA THR A 131 22.11 3.34 -11.20
C THR A 131 22.09 4.60 -12.05
N VAL A 132 21.19 4.66 -13.04
CA VAL A 132 20.98 5.81 -13.90
C VAL A 132 19.56 6.33 -13.72
N GLU A 133 19.43 7.64 -13.52
CA GLU A 133 18.13 8.30 -13.47
C GLU A 133 17.41 8.12 -14.80
N ALA A 134 16.28 7.39 -14.77
CA ALA A 134 15.50 7.07 -15.94
C ALA A 134 16.35 6.55 -17.12
N GLY A 135 17.32 5.67 -16.87
CA GLY A 135 18.04 4.98 -17.95
C GLY A 135 17.12 4.04 -18.75
N PRO A 136 17.49 3.69 -20.00
CA PRO A 136 16.70 2.76 -20.81
C PRO A 136 16.55 1.39 -20.13
N GLU A 137 17.59 0.89 -19.47
CA GLU A 137 17.56 -0.37 -18.74
C GLU A 137 16.70 -0.29 -17.47
N GLU A 138 16.83 0.78 -16.67
CA GLU A 138 16.02 1.00 -15.48
C GLU A 138 14.53 1.11 -15.81
N ARG A 139 14.18 1.82 -16.90
CA ARG A 139 12.79 1.91 -17.37
C ARG A 139 12.26 0.56 -17.84
N ALA A 140 13.06 -0.20 -18.58
CA ALA A 140 12.67 -1.53 -19.05
C ALA A 140 12.45 -2.50 -17.87
N PHE A 141 13.35 -2.48 -16.89
CA PHE A 141 13.23 -3.27 -15.67
C PHE A 141 11.98 -2.88 -14.86
N HIS A 142 11.75 -1.58 -14.65
CA HIS A 142 10.57 -1.09 -13.96
C HIS A 142 9.27 -1.51 -14.67
N ALA A 143 9.24 -1.41 -16.01
CA ALA A 143 8.08 -1.83 -16.80
C ALA A 143 7.78 -3.34 -16.62
N ASP A 144 8.81 -4.19 -16.63
CA ASP A 144 8.67 -5.63 -16.37
C ASP A 144 8.19 -5.91 -14.94
N ALA A 145 8.79 -5.29 -13.91
CA ALA A 145 8.38 -5.42 -12.52
C ALA A 145 6.90 -5.03 -12.32
N VAL A 146 6.47 -3.90 -12.91
CA VAL A 146 5.07 -3.45 -12.89
C VAL A 146 4.15 -4.43 -13.63
N ALA A 147 4.57 -4.98 -14.77
CA ALA A 147 3.79 -5.96 -15.51
C ALA A 147 3.58 -7.25 -14.69
N ARG A 148 4.63 -7.77 -14.04
CA ARG A 148 4.55 -8.93 -13.14
C ARG A 148 3.61 -8.66 -11.96
N PHE A 149 3.71 -7.50 -11.32
CA PHE A 149 2.83 -7.10 -10.22
C PHE A 149 1.36 -7.00 -10.66
N ARG A 150 1.09 -6.43 -11.83
CA ARG A 150 -0.28 -6.35 -12.40
C ARG A 150 -0.83 -7.74 -12.71
N ALA A 151 -0.03 -8.61 -13.33
CA ALA A 151 -0.42 -9.99 -13.62
C ALA A 151 -0.69 -10.79 -12.33
N MET A 152 0.13 -10.60 -11.29
CA MET A 152 -0.06 -11.17 -9.96
C MET A 152 -1.43 -10.77 -9.38
N ASN A 153 -1.74 -9.47 -9.34
CA ASN A 153 -3.02 -8.96 -8.83
C ASN A 153 -4.22 -9.50 -9.64
N ALA A 154 -4.11 -9.57 -10.96
CA ALA A 154 -5.17 -10.15 -11.79
C ALA A 154 -5.40 -11.64 -11.50
N SER A 155 -4.33 -12.40 -11.27
CA SER A 155 -4.41 -13.84 -10.98
C SER A 155 -5.05 -14.16 -9.62
N LEU A 156 -4.82 -13.30 -8.62
CA LEU A 156 -5.40 -13.47 -7.29
C LEU A 156 -6.90 -13.21 -7.31
N ASN A 157 -7.38 -12.34 -8.19
CA ASN A 157 -8.81 -12.03 -8.32
C ASN A 157 -9.60 -13.22 -8.89
N LEU A 158 -9.04 -13.92 -9.89
CA LEU A 158 -9.68 -15.10 -10.50
C LEU A 158 -9.74 -16.32 -9.58
N ALA A 159 -8.98 -16.33 -8.48
CA ALA A 159 -8.97 -17.42 -7.51
C ALA A 159 -9.90 -17.17 -6.30
N SER A 160 -10.54 -15.99 -6.26
CA SER A 160 -11.47 -15.56 -5.22
C SER A 160 -12.94 -15.54 -5.64
N ASP A 161 -13.22 -15.94 -6.89
CA ASP A 161 -14.55 -16.28 -7.41
C ASP A 161 -14.75 -17.83 -7.39
#